data_AF-A0A1Y1L6E8-F1
#
_entry.id   AF-A0A1Y1L6E8-F1
#
_cell.length_a   1.000
_cell.length_b   1.000
_cell.length_c   1.000
_cell.angle_alpha   90.00
_cell.angle_beta   90.00
_cell.angle_gamma   90.00
#
_symmetry.space_group_name_H-M   'P 1'
#
loop_
_entity.id
_entity.type
_entity.pdbx_description
1 polymer ?
#
loop_
_entity_poly.entity_id
_entity_poly.type
_entity_poly.pdbx_seq_one_letter_code
_entity_poly.pdbx_strand_id
1 'polypeptide(L)'
;SAASVVFGWMQALVSAASFVHWINIEIVYLRFYYGCKAQGISRDELPWKGPLQPYAAWTALVSFTILLITGGFFVFIDGHWSAQGFVSSYFNIPLILILYFGYKYWRKTTLVSLHDMPIRGFLDVASQNPEPVEPPAKGWAKLNILWA
;
A
#
# COMPACT_ATOMS: atom_id res chain seq x y z
N SER A 1 -20.94 -22.79 -15.84
CA SER A 1 -22.12 -22.16 -15.21
C SER A 1 -21.91 -20.66 -15.07
N ALA A 2 -22.94 -19.83 -15.29
CA ALA A 2 -22.85 -18.37 -15.23
C ALA A 2 -22.28 -17.83 -13.90
N ALA A 3 -22.55 -18.50 -12.77
CA ALA A 3 -22.01 -18.13 -11.45
C ALA A 3 -20.47 -18.12 -11.40
N SER A 4 -19.80 -19.07 -12.07
CA SER A 4 -18.33 -19.13 -12.11
C SER A 4 -17.73 -17.93 -12.85
N VAL A 5 -18.43 -17.42 -13.85
CA VAL A 5 -17.98 -16.30 -14.66
C VAL A 5 -18.07 -15.00 -13.85
N VAL A 6 -19.20 -14.77 -13.18
CA VAL A 6 -19.41 -13.60 -12.30
C VAL A 6 -18.42 -13.60 -11.13
N PHE A 7 -18.22 -14.77 -10.51
CA PHE A 7 -17.22 -14.91 -9.44
C PHE A 7 -15.81 -14.53 -9.92
N GLY A 8 -15.42 -14.97 -11.13
CA GLY A 8 -14.14 -14.60 -11.74
C GLY A 8 -13.98 -13.08 -11.91
N TRP A 9 -15.02 -12.38 -12.35
CA TRP A 9 -14.99 -10.90 -12.46
C TRP A 9 -14.86 -10.23 -11.09
N MET A 10 -15.62 -10.67 -10.09
CA MET A 10 -15.53 -10.12 -8.74
C MET A 10 -14.14 -10.35 -8.12
N GLN A 11 -13.58 -11.55 -8.31
CA GLN A 11 -12.23 -11.88 -7.84
C GLN A 11 -11.17 -10.99 -8.49
N ALA A 12 -11.25 -10.76 -9.80
CA ALA A 12 -10.35 -9.87 -10.52
C ALA A 12 -10.45 -8.42 -10.01
N LEU A 13 -11.66 -7.92 -9.79
CA LEU A 13 -11.90 -6.58 -9.25
C LEU A 13 -11.31 -6.41 -7.85
N VAL A 14 -11.56 -7.36 -6.94
CA VAL A 14 -11.02 -7.32 -5.56
C VAL A 14 -9.50 -7.40 -5.56
N SER A 15 -8.90 -8.29 -6.36
CA SER A 15 -7.45 -8.44 -6.44
C SER A 15 -6.77 -7.14 -6.91
N ALA A 16 -7.32 -6.52 -7.97
CA ALA A 16 -6.82 -5.24 -8.46
C ALA A 16 -6.97 -4.13 -7.42
N ALA A 17 -8.08 -4.09 -6.67
CA ALA A 17 -8.29 -3.11 -5.60
C ALA A 17 -7.28 -3.29 -4.46
N SER A 18 -6.98 -4.53 -4.07
CA SER A 18 -5.97 -4.84 -3.07
C SER A 18 -4.57 -4.38 -3.50
N PHE A 19 -4.16 -4.63 -4.75
CA PHE A 19 -2.86 -4.17 -5.23
C PHE A 19 -2.73 -2.65 -5.19
N VAL A 20 -3.77 -1.93 -5.60
CA VAL A 20 -3.76 -0.46 -5.53
C VAL A 20 -3.74 0.05 -4.09
N HIS A 21 -4.42 -0.64 -3.18
CA HIS A 21 -4.35 -0.32 -1.75
C HIS A 21 -2.91 -0.46 -1.22
N TRP A 22 -2.23 -1.56 -1.53
CA TRP A 22 -0.83 -1.76 -1.13
C TRP A 22 0.11 -0.72 -1.75
N ILE A 23 -0.06 -0.39 -3.04
CA ILE A 23 0.70 0.69 -3.70
C ILE A 23 0.53 2.02 -2.95
N ASN A 24 -0.70 2.36 -2.54
CA ASN A 24 -0.94 3.58 -1.78
C ASN A 24 -0.26 3.57 -0.40
N ILE A 25 -0.30 2.44 0.31
CA ILE A 25 0.41 2.28 1.59
C ILE A 25 1.91 2.54 1.40
N GLU A 26 2.52 1.92 0.39
CA GLU A 26 3.95 2.08 0.12
C GLU A 26 4.32 3.52 -0.25
N ILE A 27 3.49 4.20 -1.06
CA ILE A 27 3.72 5.62 -1.40
C ILE A 27 3.66 6.50 -0.15
N VAL A 28 2.66 6.31 0.72
CA VAL A 28 2.53 7.07 1.97
C VAL A 28 3.72 6.80 2.88
N TYR A 29 4.12 5.54 3.02
CA TYR A 29 5.28 5.15 3.82
C TYR A 29 6.59 5.76 3.30
N LEU A 30 6.85 5.70 1.99
CA LEU A 30 8.03 6.31 1.39
C LEU A 30 8.07 7.82 1.64
N ARG A 31 6.94 8.51 1.52
CA ARG A 31 6.86 9.94 1.84
C ARG A 31 7.10 10.24 3.30
N PHE A 32 6.59 9.43 4.21
CA PHE A 32 6.87 9.52 5.64
C PHE A 32 8.38 9.33 5.90
N TYR A 33 8.99 8.29 5.33
CA TYR A 33 10.41 8.01 5.47
C TYR A 33 11.29 9.17 4.97
N TYR A 34 11.01 9.70 3.79
CA TYR A 34 11.75 10.85 3.25
C TYR A 34 11.44 12.15 4.01
N GLY A 35 10.25 12.30 4.57
CA GLY A 35 9.90 13.40 5.49
C GLY A 35 10.74 13.37 6.77
N CYS A 36 10.82 12.23 7.44
CA CYS A 36 11.70 12.05 8.61
C CYS A 36 13.16 12.38 8.27
N LYS A 37 13.65 11.88 7.13
CA LYS A 37 15.02 12.14 6.66
C LYS A 37 15.27 13.63 6.38
N ALA A 38 14.30 14.32 5.76
CA ALA A 38 14.38 15.74 5.47
C ALA A 38 14.35 16.62 6.74
N GLN A 39 13.70 16.15 7.80
CA GLN A 39 13.60 16.83 9.10
C GLN A 39 14.71 16.43 10.09
N GLY A 40 15.62 15.53 9.69
CA GLY A 40 16.70 15.04 10.55
C GLY A 40 16.23 14.15 11.71
N ILE A 41 15.03 13.56 11.62
CA ILE A 41 14.49 12.65 12.63
C ILE A 41 15.13 11.28 12.44
N SER A 42 15.79 10.77 13.49
CA SER A 42 16.39 9.45 13.49
C SER A 42 15.32 8.36 13.49
N ARG A 43 15.63 7.22 12.87
CA ARG A 43 14.75 6.04 12.88
C ARG A 43 14.63 5.40 14.26
N ASP A 44 15.55 5.71 15.16
CA ASP A 44 15.52 5.24 16.55
C ASP A 44 14.58 6.06 17.43
N GLU A 45 14.16 7.25 16.98
CA GLU A 45 13.13 8.06 17.65
C GLU A 45 11.72 7.53 17.33
N LEU A 46 11.58 6.64 16.34
CA LEU A 46 10.30 6.06 15.98
C LEU A 46 9.96 4.89 16.91
N PRO A 47 8.71 4.79 17.40
CA PRO A 47 8.26 3.66 18.23
C PRO A 47 8.45 2.30 17.56
N TRP A 48 8.31 2.26 16.23
CA TRP A 48 8.48 1.05 15.44
C TRP A 48 9.37 1.30 14.22
N LYS A 49 10.30 0.37 13.99
CA LYS A 49 11.19 0.38 12.81
C LYS A 49 11.22 -0.99 12.16
N GLY A 50 10.79 -1.06 10.90
CA GLY A 50 10.96 -2.25 10.07
C GLY A 50 12.43 -2.45 9.64
N PRO A 51 12.95 -3.68 9.60
CA PRO A 51 14.24 -3.96 8.99
C PRO A 51 14.21 -3.65 7.48
N LEU A 52 15.38 -3.37 6.88
CA LEU A 52 15.57 -3.19 5.42
C LEU A 52 14.83 -2.02 4.75
N GLN A 53 14.19 -1.13 5.52
CA GLN A 53 13.60 0.10 4.96
C GLN A 53 14.69 1.10 4.56
N PRO A 54 14.54 1.83 3.44
CA PRO A 54 13.37 1.95 2.57
C PRO A 54 13.37 0.98 1.38
N TYR A 55 14.38 0.12 1.24
CA TYR A 55 14.51 -0.78 0.09
C TYR A 55 13.33 -1.76 0.03
N ALA A 56 12.91 -2.29 1.18
CA ALA A 56 11.71 -3.13 1.28
C ALA A 56 10.48 -2.45 0.68
N ALA A 57 10.20 -1.20 1.07
CA ALA A 57 9.08 -0.43 0.54
C ALA A 57 9.16 -0.21 -0.98
N TRP A 58 10.34 0.11 -1.51
CA TRP A 58 10.54 0.24 -2.96
C TRP A 58 10.31 -1.08 -3.70
N THR A 59 10.81 -2.20 -3.17
CA THR A 59 10.61 -3.52 -3.79
C THR A 59 9.14 -3.93 -3.78
N ALA A 60 8.41 -3.66 -2.69
CA ALA A 60 6.99 -3.92 -2.58
C ALA A 60 6.18 -3.07 -3.56
N LEU A 61 6.44 -1.76 -3.62
CA LEU A 61 5.80 -0.83 -4.55
C LEU A 61 5.92 -1.30 -6.01
N VAL A 62 7.14 -1.65 -6.43
CA VAL A 62 7.42 -2.14 -7.78
C VAL A 62 6.70 -3.47 -8.03
N SER A 63 6.76 -4.39 -7.07
CA SER A 63 6.12 -5.71 -7.19
C SER A 63 4.60 -5.60 -7.35
N PHE A 64 3.93 -4.82 -6.49
CA PHE A 64 2.47 -4.65 -6.59
C PHE A 64 2.06 -3.91 -7.86
N THR A 65 2.88 -2.97 -8.33
CA THR A 65 2.63 -2.28 -9.61
C THR A 65 2.75 -3.24 -10.79
N ILE A 66 3.77 -4.10 -10.81
CA ILE A 66 3.91 -5.14 -11.83
C ILE A 66 2.71 -6.09 -11.77
N LEU A 67 2.36 -6.61 -10.59
CA LEU A 67 1.22 -7.51 -10.41
C LEU A 67 -0.11 -6.89 -10.87
N LEU A 68 -0.32 -5.60 -10.63
CA LEU A 68 -1.49 -4.88 -11.10
C LEU A 68 -1.55 -4.83 -12.64
N ILE A 69 -0.43 -4.58 -13.31
CA ILE A 69 -0.37 -4.51 -14.78
C ILE A 69 -0.47 -5.90 -15.42
N THR A 70 0.19 -6.89 -14.83
CA THR A 70 0.23 -8.27 -15.34
C THR A 70 -1.00 -9.09 -14.94
N GLY A 71 -1.83 -8.60 -14.02
CA GLY A 71 -3.01 -9.31 -13.52
C GLY A 71 -4.06 -9.62 -14.59
N GLY A 72 -4.10 -8.86 -15.69
CA GLY A 72 -4.96 -9.11 -16.86
C GLY A 72 -4.23 -9.68 -18.07
N PHE A 73 -2.97 -10.11 -17.94
CA PHE A 73 -2.13 -10.49 -19.08
C PHE A 73 -2.73 -11.60 -19.94
N PHE A 74 -3.50 -12.53 -19.33
CA PHE A 74 -4.18 -13.62 -20.04
C PHE A 74 -5.11 -13.15 -21.16
N VAL A 75 -5.64 -11.93 -21.08
CA VAL A 75 -6.48 -11.35 -22.13
C VAL A 75 -5.70 -11.13 -23.43
N PHE A 76 -4.38 -10.91 -23.34
CA PHE A 76 -3.50 -10.65 -24.48
C PHE A 76 -2.87 -11.92 -25.08
N ILE A 77 -3.18 -13.11 -24.56
CA ILE A 77 -2.71 -14.38 -25.11
C ILE A 77 -3.62 -14.79 -26.28
N ASP A 78 -3.01 -15.20 -27.40
CA ASP A 78 -3.74 -15.63 -28.60
C ASP A 78 -4.80 -16.70 -28.27
N GLY A 79 -6.03 -16.46 -28.72
CA GLY A 79 -7.19 -17.33 -28.46
C GLY A 79 -8.01 -17.02 -27.21
N HIS A 80 -7.57 -16.10 -26.34
CA HIS A 80 -8.27 -15.73 -25.09
C HIS A 80 -8.81 -14.29 -25.07
N TRP A 81 -8.73 -13.57 -26.19
CA TRP A 81 -9.23 -12.20 -26.28
C TRP A 81 -10.75 -12.13 -26.08
N SER A 82 -11.16 -11.35 -25.08
CA SER A 82 -12.55 -11.00 -24.83
C SER A 82 -12.62 -9.56 -24.35
N ALA A 83 -13.45 -8.74 -25.00
CA ALA A 83 -13.69 -7.37 -24.58
C ALA A 83 -14.17 -7.29 -23.12
N GLN A 84 -14.95 -8.28 -22.68
CA GLN A 84 -15.40 -8.40 -21.31
C GLN A 84 -14.27 -8.71 -20.33
N GLY A 85 -13.36 -9.63 -20.72
CA GLY A 85 -12.16 -9.95 -19.94
C GLY A 85 -11.26 -8.74 -19.77
N PHE A 86 -10.99 -8.02 -20.87
CA PHE A 86 -10.19 -6.79 -20.87
C PHE A 86 -10.73 -5.74 -19.91
N VAL A 87 -12.02 -5.41 -20.04
CA VAL A 87 -12.66 -4.41 -19.17
C VAL A 87 -12.63 -4.90 -17.72
N SER A 88 -13.00 -6.15 -17.43
CA SER A 88 -13.01 -6.65 -16.05
C SER A 88 -11.65 -6.63 -15.36
N SER A 89 -10.56 -6.90 -16.10
CA SER A 89 -9.20 -6.95 -15.53
C SER A 89 -8.56 -5.57 -15.40
N TYR A 90 -8.85 -4.64 -16.30
CA TYR A 90 -8.14 -3.35 -16.38
C TYR A 90 -8.97 -2.14 -15.98
N PHE A 91 -10.29 -2.25 -15.84
CA PHE A 91 -11.18 -1.12 -15.50
C PHE A 91 -10.82 -0.43 -14.16
N ASN A 92 -10.25 -1.18 -13.21
CA ASN A 92 -9.93 -0.64 -11.89
C ASN A 92 -8.82 0.44 -11.93
N ILE A 93 -7.86 0.32 -12.86
CA ILE A 93 -6.75 1.27 -13.00
C ILE A 93 -7.24 2.69 -13.36
N PRO A 94 -7.96 2.91 -14.48
CA PRO A 94 -8.46 4.24 -14.83
C PRO A 94 -9.50 4.73 -13.82
N LEU A 95 -10.33 3.85 -13.26
CA LEU A 95 -11.29 4.21 -12.22
C LEU A 95 -10.59 4.89 -11.03
N ILE A 96 -9.54 4.28 -10.49
CA ILE A 96 -8.83 4.84 -9.33
C ILE A 96 -8.09 6.13 -9.70
N LEU A 97 -7.48 6.21 -10.89
CA LEU A 97 -6.85 7.45 -11.33
C LEU A 97 -7.87 8.60 -11.44
N ILE A 98 -9.04 8.35 -12.02
CA ILE A 98 -10.11 9.34 -12.13
C ILE A 98 -10.61 9.75 -10.75
N LEU A 99 -10.83 8.82 -9.83
CA LEU A 99 -11.25 9.13 -8.47
C LEU A 99 -10.20 9.97 -7.73
N TYR A 100 -8.91 9.59 -7.83
CA TYR A 100 -7.82 10.30 -7.17
C TYR A 100 -7.64 11.71 -7.73
N PHE A 101 -7.45 11.84 -9.05
CA PHE A 101 -7.25 13.14 -9.69
C PHE A 101 -8.51 13.99 -9.66
N GLY A 102 -9.69 13.37 -9.80
CA GLY A 102 -10.98 14.04 -9.68
C GLY A 102 -11.19 14.63 -8.28
N TYR A 103 -10.92 13.86 -7.23
CA TYR A 103 -10.96 14.37 -5.86
C TYR A 103 -9.97 15.52 -5.66
N LYS A 104 -8.72 15.34 -6.13
CA LYS A 104 -7.67 16.34 -6.00
C LYS A 104 -8.01 17.63 -6.75
N TYR A 105 -8.59 17.53 -7.94
CA TYR A 105 -9.03 18.67 -8.74
C TYR A 105 -10.21 19.39 -8.07
N TRP A 106 -11.21 18.66 -7.59
CA TRP A 106 -12.39 19.26 -6.98
C TRP A 106 -12.10 19.92 -5.63
N ARG A 107 -11.33 19.23 -4.77
CA ARG A 107 -10.97 19.72 -3.43
C ARG A 107 -9.73 20.60 -3.43
N LYS A 108 -9.06 20.77 -4.58
CA LYS A 108 -7.83 21.55 -4.76
C LYS A 108 -6.78 21.24 -3.70
N THR A 109 -6.64 19.97 -3.34
CA THR A 109 -5.72 19.56 -2.27
C THR A 109 -4.28 19.59 -2.78
N THR A 110 -3.40 20.24 -2.01
CA THR A 110 -1.97 20.25 -2.26
C THR A 110 -1.30 19.10 -1.53
N LEU A 111 -0.25 18.55 -2.14
CA LEU A 111 0.59 17.57 -1.44
C LEU A 111 1.50 18.34 -0.48
N VAL A 112 1.45 18.01 0.80
CA VAL A 112 2.29 18.63 1.84
C VAL A 112 3.77 18.39 1.51
N SER A 113 4.58 19.43 1.60
CA SER A 113 6.04 19.33 1.41
C SER A 113 6.65 18.35 2.41
N LEU A 114 7.77 17.72 2.04
CA LEU A 114 8.46 16.77 2.94
C LEU A 114 8.99 17.46 4.21
N HIS A 115 9.39 18.74 4.10
CA HIS A 115 9.87 19.51 5.25
C HIS A 115 8.75 20.00 6.18
N ASP A 116 7.56 20.27 5.63
CA ASP A 116 6.43 20.86 6.38
C ASP A 116 5.50 19.80 6.98
N MET A 117 5.83 18.51 6.84
CA MET A 117 5.02 17.42 7.38
C MET A 117 5.10 17.43 8.92
N PRO A 118 3.97 17.46 9.66
CA PRO A 118 3.97 17.62 11.12
C PRO A 118 4.34 16.33 11.87
N ILE A 119 5.45 15.68 11.52
CA ILE A 119 5.87 14.39 12.08
C ILE A 119 6.29 14.54 13.55
N ARG A 120 7.04 15.61 13.86
CA ARG A 120 7.61 15.83 15.20
C ARG A 120 6.54 15.96 16.29
N GLY A 121 5.47 16.71 16.01
CA GLY A 121 4.37 16.87 16.96
C GLY A 121 3.69 15.55 17.31
N PHE A 122 3.59 14.61 16.36
CA PHE A 122 3.04 13.27 16.66
C PHE A 122 4.00 12.42 17.49
N LEU A 123 5.32 12.57 17.29
CA LEU A 123 6.33 11.90 18.12
C LEU A 123 6.32 12.41 19.56
N ASP A 124 6.15 13.72 19.74
CA ASP A 124 6.06 14.31 21.08
C ASP A 124 4.84 13.78 21.83
N VAL A 125 3.68 13.65 21.16
CA VAL A 125 2.48 13.04 21.75
C VAL A 125 2.69 11.57 22.12
N ALA A 126 3.37 10.80 21.27
CA ALA A 126 3.70 9.41 21.54
C ALA A 126 4.68 9.27 22.73
N SER A 127 5.63 10.19 22.87
CA SER A 127 6.56 10.22 24.01
C SER A 127 5.85 10.52 25.34
N GLN A 128 4.78 11.33 25.30
CA GLN A 128 3.98 11.68 26.49
C GLN A 128 3.02 10.57 26.91
N ASN A 129 2.61 9.71 25.98
CA ASN A 129 1.70 8.59 26.23
C ASN A 129 2.36 7.28 25.80
N PRO A 130 3.39 6.80 26.54
CA PRO A 130 4.08 5.58 26.16
C PRO A 130 3.13 4.40 26.24
N GLU A 131 2.95 3.71 25.12
CA GLU A 131 2.22 2.45 25.10
C GLU A 131 2.96 1.42 25.98
N PRO A 132 2.24 0.59 26.74
CA PRO A 132 2.87 -0.46 27.53
C PRO A 132 3.58 -1.44 26.58
N VAL A 133 4.89 -1.58 26.76
CA VAL A 133 5.71 -2.48 25.93
C VAL A 133 5.20 -3.91 26.10
N GLU A 134 4.80 -4.55 25.00
CA GLU A 134 4.39 -5.95 25.04
C GLU A 134 5.55 -6.82 25.55
N PRO A 135 5.30 -7.71 26.54
CA PRO A 135 6.36 -8.53 27.10
C PRO A 135 6.93 -9.44 26.00
N PRO A 136 8.27 -9.53 25.86
CA PRO A 136 8.87 -10.35 24.82
C PRO A 136 8.44 -11.81 24.98
N ALA A 137 7.98 -12.43 23.89
CA ALA A 137 7.59 -13.83 23.88
C ALA A 137 8.74 -14.72 24.42
N LYS A 138 8.45 -15.55 25.44
CA LYS A 138 9.42 -16.46 26.07
C LYS A 138 9.20 -17.91 25.61
N GLY A 139 10.30 -18.65 25.41
CA GLY A 139 10.26 -20.09 25.16
C GLY A 139 9.55 -20.48 23.85
N TRP A 140 8.63 -21.43 23.93
CA TRP A 140 7.81 -21.91 22.80
C TRP A 140 6.91 -20.84 22.20
N ALA A 141 6.61 -19.75 22.93
CA ALA A 141 5.88 -18.61 22.38
C ALA A 141 6.65 -17.89 21.27
N LYS A 142 7.99 -18.01 21.21
CA LYS A 142 8.80 -17.50 20.08
C LYS A 142 8.58 -18.27 18.77
N LEU A 143 8.06 -19.50 18.85
CA LEU A 143 7.76 -20.34 17.68
C LEU A 143 6.34 -20.09 17.15
N ASN A 144 5.48 -19.40 17.92
CA ASN A 144 4.13 -18.99 17.51
C ASN A 144 4.15 -17.70 16.66
N ILE A 145 5.03 -17.64 15.67
CA ILE A 145 5.15 -16.51 14.71
C ILE A 145 3.89 -16.35 13.84
N LEU A 146 3.00 -17.35 13.81
CA LEU A 146 1.84 -17.39 12.90
C LEU A 146 0.54 -16.85 13.52
N TRP A 147 0.50 -16.53 14.82
CA TRP A 147 -0.71 -16.10 15.53
C TRP A 147 -0.45 -14.97 16.54
N ALA A 148 0.53 -14.11 16.26
CA ALA A 148 0.78 -12.86 16.98
C ALA A 148 0.37 -11.67 16.11
#